data_AF-A0A2S2QS54-F1
#
_entry.id   AF-A0A2S2QS54-F1
#
_cell.length_a   1.000
_cell.length_b   1.000
_cell.length_c   1.000
_cell.angle_alpha   90.00
_cell.angle_beta   90.00
_cell.angle_gamma   90.00
#
_symmetry.space_group_name_H-M   'P 1'
#
loop_
_entity.id
_entity.type
_entity.pdbx_description
1 polymer ?
#
loop_
_entity_poly.entity_id
_entity_poly.type
_entity_poly.pdbx_seq_one_letter_code
_entity_poly.pdbx_strand_id
1 'polypeptide(L)'
;MGLDFLDNGSIFEHAITCAEFGKFHYFLLALCGLIYLNCAISVSVVSFVLPSAQCDFSLSSTDKGLLNAIPLLGMLLGAYFWGCLADMHGRKKTLIAALLMDGIFSLVSSVLTFFWPFLFCRFFSGFGLSGYLGICFPYLGEFQPKIYREKVLSWLEMFWTVGIILVPLIAWAIIPMTANYDIGIFRYSSWNIFLTLCSLPSIILALWLTRFPESPKFLLECGEFDEALDCLKRIYTENTGEPGDAYPVRRPSR
;
A
#
# COMPACT_ATOMS: atom_id res chain seq x y z
N MET A 1 23.18 26.26 7.70
CA MET A 1 22.51 25.45 6.65
C MET A 1 22.92 23.99 6.64
N GLY A 2 24.21 23.61 6.68
CA GLY A 2 24.61 22.18 6.77
C GLY A 2 24.52 21.56 8.18
N LEU A 3 24.66 22.37 9.24
CA LEU A 3 24.61 21.89 10.63
C LEU A 3 23.17 21.73 11.16
N ASP A 4 22.23 22.59 10.73
CA ASP A 4 20.83 22.55 11.18
C ASP A 4 20.12 21.24 10.79
N PHE A 5 20.50 20.63 9.66
CA PHE A 5 19.97 19.33 9.23
C PHE A 5 20.49 18.17 10.08
N LEU A 6 21.74 18.23 10.54
CA LEU A 6 22.31 17.23 11.45
C LEU A 6 21.70 17.36 12.85
N ASP A 7 21.47 18.59 13.32
CA ASP A 7 20.75 18.86 14.56
C ASP A 7 19.31 18.34 14.47
N ASN A 8 18.53 18.72 13.45
CA ASN A 8 17.14 18.27 13.31
C ASN A 8 17.02 16.74 13.15
N GLY A 9 17.92 16.11 12.39
CA GLY A 9 17.94 14.66 12.24
C GLY A 9 18.27 13.94 13.56
N SER A 10 19.23 14.46 14.33
CA SER A 10 19.60 13.89 15.63
C SER A 10 18.51 14.10 16.70
N ILE A 11 17.84 15.25 16.70
CA ILE A 11 16.71 15.57 17.59
C ILE A 11 15.53 14.63 17.30
N PHE A 12 15.22 14.41 16.02
CA PHE A 12 14.16 13.47 15.64
C PHE A 12 14.47 12.04 16.07
N GLU A 13 15.69 11.57 15.80
CA GLU A 13 16.11 10.21 16.20
C GLU A 13 16.12 10.03 17.72
N HIS A 14 16.44 11.08 18.48
CA HIS A 14 16.30 11.05 19.95
C HIS A 14 14.82 10.98 20.35
N ALA A 15 13.97 11.81 19.78
CA ALA A 15 12.54 11.86 20.09
C ALA A 15 11.84 10.52 19.80
N ILE A 16 12.10 9.91 18.64
CA ILE A 16 11.49 8.63 18.29
C ILE A 16 12.00 7.49 19.19
N THR A 17 13.26 7.56 19.64
CA THR A 17 13.81 6.59 20.60
C THR A 17 13.12 6.72 21.96
N CYS A 18 12.82 7.94 22.40
CA CYS A 18 12.07 8.21 23.63
C CYS A 18 10.60 7.75 23.58
N ALA A 19 10.03 7.54 22.38
CA ALA A 19 8.67 7.01 22.23
C ALA A 19 8.60 5.49 22.49
N GLU A 20 9.76 4.86 22.74
CA GLU A 20 9.97 3.43 22.96
C GLU A 20 9.48 2.54 21.80
N PHE A 21 9.91 1.29 21.77
CA PHE A 21 9.44 0.33 20.78
C PHE A 21 8.39 -0.59 21.42
N GLY A 22 7.26 -0.80 20.77
CA GLY A 22 6.14 -1.52 21.39
C GLY A 22 4.99 -1.85 20.45
N LYS A 23 3.78 -1.94 21.01
CA LYS A 23 2.56 -2.42 20.32
C LYS A 23 2.27 -1.64 19.04
N PHE A 24 2.41 -0.32 19.05
CA PHE A 24 2.15 0.53 17.88
C PHE A 24 2.99 0.08 16.68
N HIS A 25 4.27 -0.20 16.91
CA HIS A 25 5.22 -0.59 15.86
C HIS A 25 4.87 -1.96 15.26
N TYR A 26 4.44 -2.92 16.07
CA TYR A 26 3.97 -4.22 15.58
C TYR A 26 2.66 -4.12 14.79
N PHE A 27 1.71 -3.30 15.25
CA PHE A 27 0.46 -3.06 14.52
C PHE A 27 0.70 -2.35 13.19
N LEU A 28 1.60 -1.36 13.18
CA LEU A 28 1.99 -0.66 11.96
C LEU A 28 2.72 -1.60 10.99
N LEU A 29 3.63 -2.45 11.47
CA LEU A 29 4.27 -3.48 10.66
C LEU A 29 3.24 -4.45 10.08
N ALA A 30 2.26 -4.91 10.87
CA ALA A 30 1.21 -5.79 10.39
C ALA A 30 0.36 -5.13 9.28
N LEU A 31 -0.03 -3.86 9.47
CA LEU A 31 -0.79 -3.12 8.46
C LEU A 31 0.03 -2.92 7.18
N CYS A 32 1.25 -2.38 7.28
CA CYS A 32 2.12 -2.18 6.12
C CYS A 32 2.48 -3.50 5.44
N GLY A 33 2.68 -4.57 6.22
CA GLY A 33 2.89 -5.92 5.72
C GLY A 33 1.70 -6.42 4.91
N LEU A 34 0.48 -6.24 5.39
CA LEU A 34 -0.72 -6.61 4.65
C LEU A 34 -0.91 -5.79 3.37
N ILE A 35 -0.54 -4.50 3.38
CA ILE A 35 -0.49 -3.66 2.16
C ILE A 35 0.52 -4.21 1.15
N TYR A 36 1.71 -4.59 1.62
CA TYR A 36 2.76 -5.12 0.78
C TYR A 36 2.42 -6.52 0.22
N LEU A 37 1.78 -7.36 1.03
CA LEU A 37 1.19 -8.63 0.62
C LEU A 37 0.13 -8.42 -0.47
N ASN A 38 -0.78 -7.46 -0.27
CA ASN A 38 -1.80 -7.11 -1.24
C ASN A 38 -1.19 -6.60 -2.56
N CYS A 39 -0.07 -5.88 -2.50
CA CYS A 39 0.71 -5.47 -3.67
C CYS A 39 1.17 -6.68 -4.48
N ALA A 40 1.78 -7.66 -3.80
CA ALA A 40 2.28 -8.87 -4.44
C ALA A 40 1.15 -9.65 -5.13
N ILE A 41 -0.01 -9.76 -4.48
CA ILE A 41 -1.22 -10.38 -5.06
C ILE A 41 -1.63 -9.63 -6.32
N SER A 42 -1.81 -8.32 -6.22
CA SER A 42 -2.35 -7.48 -7.31
C SER A 42 -1.42 -7.40 -8.52
N VAL A 43 -0.09 -7.38 -8.32
CA VAL A 43 0.89 -7.49 -9.42
C VAL A 43 0.78 -8.84 -10.12
N SER A 44 0.62 -9.92 -9.36
CA SER A 44 0.63 -11.28 -9.90
C SER A 44 -0.71 -11.71 -10.49
N VAL A 45 -1.81 -11.05 -10.12
CA VAL A 45 -3.17 -11.48 -10.45
C VAL A 45 -3.42 -11.60 -11.96
N VAL A 46 -2.80 -10.72 -12.75
CA VAL A 46 -2.98 -10.67 -14.21
C VAL A 46 -2.50 -11.96 -14.88
N SER A 47 -1.40 -12.53 -14.39
CA SER A 47 -0.83 -13.77 -14.92
C SER A 47 -1.77 -14.97 -14.79
N PHE A 48 -2.59 -15.02 -13.74
CA PHE A 48 -3.56 -16.09 -13.51
C PHE A 48 -4.88 -15.86 -14.25
N VAL A 49 -5.23 -14.60 -14.52
CA VAL A 49 -6.45 -14.24 -15.24
C VAL A 49 -6.29 -14.39 -16.74
N LEU A 50 -5.09 -14.19 -17.27
CA LEU A 50 -4.80 -14.17 -18.71
C LEU A 50 -5.36 -15.38 -19.50
N PRO A 51 -5.23 -16.66 -19.04
CA PRO A 51 -5.75 -17.80 -19.79
C PRO A 51 -7.28 -17.80 -19.89
N SER A 52 -7.98 -17.42 -18.82
CA SER A 52 -9.44 -17.37 -18.79
C SER A 52 -9.98 -16.17 -19.58
N ALA A 53 -9.34 -14.99 -19.40
CA ALA A 53 -9.69 -13.78 -20.13
C ALA A 53 -9.45 -13.91 -21.65
N GLN A 54 -8.47 -14.73 -22.06
CA GLN A 54 -8.25 -15.05 -23.48
C GLN A 54 -9.48 -15.68 -24.12
N CYS A 55 -10.12 -16.63 -23.44
CA CYS A 55 -11.30 -17.33 -23.95
C CYS A 55 -12.52 -16.39 -24.03
N ASP A 56 -12.71 -15.54 -23.03
CA ASP A 56 -13.88 -14.64 -22.98
C ASP A 56 -13.77 -13.45 -23.93
N PHE A 57 -12.60 -12.83 -24.06
CA PHE A 57 -12.40 -11.67 -24.94
C PHE A 57 -11.92 -12.03 -26.35
N SER A 58 -11.71 -13.32 -26.65
CA SER A 58 -11.12 -13.80 -27.92
C SER A 58 -9.80 -13.10 -28.27
N LEU A 59 -8.88 -13.01 -27.30
CA LEU A 59 -7.66 -12.20 -27.39
C LEU A 59 -6.66 -12.72 -28.43
N SER A 60 -6.13 -11.81 -29.26
CA SER A 60 -4.98 -12.08 -30.12
C SER A 60 -3.67 -12.18 -29.32
N SER A 61 -2.60 -12.67 -29.95
CA SER A 61 -1.27 -12.70 -29.30
C SER A 61 -0.77 -11.30 -28.90
N THR A 62 -1.08 -10.28 -29.69
CA THR A 62 -0.75 -8.89 -29.40
C THR A 62 -1.50 -8.37 -28.19
N ASP A 63 -2.80 -8.69 -28.07
CA ASP A 63 -3.65 -8.26 -26.96
C ASP A 63 -3.20 -8.84 -25.63
N LYS A 64 -2.73 -10.09 -25.62
CA LYS A 64 -2.13 -10.72 -24.43
C LYS A 64 -0.85 -10.01 -23.98
N GLY A 65 -0.01 -9.63 -24.94
CA GLY A 65 1.19 -8.83 -24.68
C GLY A 65 0.83 -7.48 -24.07
N LEU A 66 -0.16 -6.78 -24.65
CA LEU A 66 -0.66 -5.51 -24.13
C LEU A 66 -1.24 -5.65 -22.72
N LEU A 67 -2.00 -6.71 -22.44
CA LEU A 67 -2.62 -6.92 -21.13
C LEU A 67 -1.59 -7.11 -20.01
N ASN A 68 -0.45 -7.75 -20.30
CA ASN A 68 0.67 -7.86 -19.34
C ASN A 68 1.50 -6.57 -19.25
N ALA A 69 1.66 -5.84 -20.36
CA ALA A 69 2.49 -4.65 -20.40
C ALA A 69 1.80 -3.41 -19.80
N ILE A 70 0.48 -3.27 -19.95
CA ILE A 70 -0.23 -2.05 -19.56
C ILE A 70 -0.18 -1.75 -18.04
N PRO A 71 -0.27 -2.73 -17.12
CA PRO A 71 -0.17 -2.44 -15.69
C PRO A 71 1.26 -2.02 -15.33
N LEU A 72 2.27 -2.61 -15.96
CA LEU A 72 3.68 -2.23 -15.77
C LEU A 72 3.95 -0.81 -16.29
N LEU A 73 3.34 -0.43 -17.41
CA LEU A 73 3.38 0.95 -17.90
C LEU A 73 2.71 1.92 -16.92
N GLY A 74 1.56 1.52 -16.36
CA GLY A 74 0.89 2.25 -15.29
C GLY A 74 1.81 2.44 -14.08
N MET A 75 2.47 1.37 -13.63
CA MET A 75 3.41 1.41 -12.52
C MET A 75 4.60 2.35 -12.78
N LEU A 76 5.15 2.33 -14.00
CA LEU A 76 6.26 3.22 -14.39
C LEU A 76 5.87 4.70 -14.25
N LEU A 77 4.69 5.07 -14.78
CA LEU A 77 4.21 6.45 -14.73
C LEU A 77 3.76 6.85 -13.32
N GLY A 78 3.15 5.91 -12.59
CA GLY A 78 2.70 6.11 -11.23
C GLY A 78 3.84 6.31 -10.25
N ALA A 79 4.98 5.64 -10.42
CA ALA A 79 6.11 5.75 -9.49
C ALA A 79 6.59 7.20 -9.33
N TYR A 80 6.71 7.94 -10.43
CA TYR A 80 7.08 9.35 -10.40
C TYR A 80 5.97 10.20 -9.76
N PHE A 81 4.72 10.02 -10.21
CA PHE A 81 3.59 10.80 -9.73
C PHE A 81 3.36 10.65 -8.22
N TRP A 82 3.31 9.41 -7.73
CA TRP A 82 3.08 9.12 -6.31
C TRP A 82 4.26 9.50 -5.44
N GLY A 83 5.50 9.40 -5.94
CA GLY A 83 6.68 9.90 -5.24
C GLY A 83 6.57 11.40 -4.96
N CYS A 84 6.32 12.19 -6.00
CA CYS A 84 6.10 13.64 -5.84
C CYS A 84 4.91 13.94 -4.93
N LEU A 85 3.80 13.20 -5.06
CA LEU A 85 2.61 13.44 -4.25
C LEU A 85 2.85 13.12 -2.77
N ALA A 86 3.63 12.08 -2.46
CA ALA A 86 3.99 11.69 -1.10
C ALA A 86 4.85 12.76 -0.41
N ASP A 87 5.76 13.37 -1.14
CA ASP A 87 6.62 14.44 -0.61
C ASP A 87 5.87 15.76 -0.43
N MET A 88 4.81 16.01 -1.22
CA MET A 88 4.01 17.24 -1.10
C MET A 88 2.86 17.15 -0.09
N HIS A 89 2.14 16.03 -0.05
CA HIS A 89 0.88 15.91 0.69
C HIS A 89 0.95 14.96 1.89
N GLY A 90 2.08 14.27 2.07
CA GLY A 90 2.29 13.32 3.15
C GLY A 90 2.19 11.88 2.69
N ARG A 91 2.83 11.00 3.45
CA ARG A 91 2.99 9.59 3.11
C ARG A 91 1.67 8.84 3.29
N LYS A 92 0.96 9.04 4.41
CA LYS A 92 -0.33 8.39 4.71
C LYS A 92 -1.39 8.76 3.68
N LYS A 93 -1.62 10.04 3.40
CA LYS A 93 -2.68 10.49 2.47
C LYS A 93 -2.46 9.91 1.08
N THR A 94 -1.21 9.93 0.62
CA THR A 94 -0.82 9.39 -0.69
C THR A 94 -0.97 7.87 -0.74
N LEU A 95 -0.60 7.16 0.34
CA LEU A 95 -0.75 5.72 0.45
C LEU A 95 -2.22 5.28 0.41
N ILE A 96 -3.12 6.01 1.09
CA ILE A 96 -4.58 5.78 1.04
C ILE A 96 -5.11 6.00 -0.39
N ALA A 97 -4.73 7.10 -1.04
CA ALA A 97 -5.17 7.41 -2.39
C ALA A 97 -4.74 6.34 -3.40
N ALA A 98 -3.49 5.86 -3.30
CA ALA A 98 -2.95 4.80 -4.15
C ALA A 98 -3.69 3.46 -3.95
N LEU A 99 -3.96 3.08 -2.70
CA LEU A 99 -4.72 1.87 -2.38
C LEU A 99 -6.17 1.92 -2.87
N LEU A 100 -6.85 3.07 -2.70
CA LEU A 100 -8.21 3.24 -3.20
C LEU A 100 -8.25 3.21 -4.72
N MET A 101 -7.28 3.84 -5.39
CA MET A 101 -7.19 3.83 -6.84
C MET A 101 -7.05 2.41 -7.37
N ASP A 102 -6.07 1.66 -6.86
CA ASP A 102 -5.93 0.25 -7.24
C ASP A 102 -7.18 -0.57 -6.92
N GLY A 103 -7.70 -0.48 -5.70
CA GLY A 103 -8.87 -1.25 -5.28
C GLY A 103 -10.12 -0.97 -6.13
N ILE A 104 -10.43 0.30 -6.39
CA ILE A 104 -11.62 0.69 -7.17
C ILE A 104 -11.45 0.28 -8.63
N PHE A 105 -10.32 0.58 -9.27
CA PHE A 105 -10.12 0.21 -10.68
C PHE A 105 -10.01 -1.31 -10.86
N SER A 106 -9.42 -2.03 -9.91
CA SER A 106 -9.37 -3.50 -9.91
C SER A 106 -10.76 -4.13 -9.74
N LEU A 107 -11.60 -3.55 -8.87
CA LEU A 107 -12.97 -3.98 -8.67
C LEU A 107 -13.86 -3.67 -9.88
N VAL A 108 -13.73 -2.46 -10.45
CA VAL A 108 -14.47 -2.11 -11.68
C VAL A 108 -14.05 -3.03 -12.83
N SER A 109 -12.76 -3.36 -12.96
CA SER A 109 -12.32 -4.27 -14.01
C SER A 109 -12.79 -5.71 -13.86
N SER A 110 -13.21 -6.16 -12.68
CA SER A 110 -13.78 -7.50 -12.52
C SER A 110 -15.19 -7.63 -13.11
N VAL A 111 -15.89 -6.53 -13.36
CA VAL A 111 -17.25 -6.54 -13.94
C VAL A 111 -17.29 -6.17 -15.43
N LEU A 112 -16.14 -5.79 -16.01
CA LEU A 112 -16.07 -5.35 -17.40
C LEU A 112 -16.07 -6.52 -18.38
N THR A 113 -16.96 -6.44 -19.37
CA THR A 113 -17.13 -7.41 -20.46
C THR A 113 -16.48 -6.99 -21.78
N PHE A 114 -15.84 -5.82 -21.83
CA PHE A 114 -15.12 -5.33 -23.01
C PHE A 114 -13.62 -5.18 -22.74
N PHE A 115 -12.80 -5.59 -23.72
CA PHE A 115 -11.33 -5.61 -23.59
C PHE A 115 -10.71 -4.21 -23.37
N TRP A 116 -11.08 -3.20 -24.16
CA TRP A 116 -10.46 -1.88 -24.06
C TRP A 116 -10.73 -1.16 -22.73
N PRO A 117 -11.99 -1.10 -22.22
CA PRO A 117 -12.26 -0.60 -20.87
C PRO A 117 -11.55 -1.40 -19.78
N PHE A 118 -11.45 -2.73 -19.94
CA PHE A 118 -10.72 -3.60 -19.02
C PHE A 118 -9.23 -3.21 -18.98
N LEU A 119 -8.60 -3.04 -20.14
CA LEU A 119 -7.21 -2.62 -20.27
C LEU A 119 -6.95 -1.23 -19.64
N PHE A 120 -7.87 -0.29 -19.83
CA PHE A 120 -7.81 1.04 -19.21
C PHE A 120 -7.85 0.97 -17.68
N CYS A 121 -8.76 0.17 -17.11
CA CYS A 121 -8.80 -0.03 -15.67
C CYS A 121 -7.54 -0.71 -15.14
N ARG A 122 -6.95 -1.63 -15.91
CA ARG A 122 -5.69 -2.29 -15.57
C ARG A 122 -4.49 -1.34 -15.58
N PHE A 123 -4.47 -0.38 -16.49
CA PHE A 123 -3.49 0.70 -16.47
C PHE A 123 -3.56 1.49 -15.15
N PHE A 124 -4.75 1.93 -14.74
CA PHE A 124 -4.91 2.73 -13.51
C PHE A 124 -4.75 1.92 -12.23
N SER A 125 -5.07 0.63 -12.23
CA SER A 125 -4.68 -0.28 -11.14
C SER A 125 -3.15 -0.37 -11.02
N GLY A 126 -2.44 -0.59 -12.15
CA GLY A 126 -0.97 -0.52 -12.23
C GLY A 126 -0.40 0.80 -11.72
N PHE A 127 -1.04 1.91 -12.09
CA PHE A 127 -0.67 3.23 -11.59
C PHE A 127 -0.78 3.31 -10.07
N GLY A 128 -1.89 2.86 -9.47
CA GLY A 128 -2.06 2.79 -8.01
C GLY A 128 -1.06 1.86 -7.31
N LEU A 129 -0.76 0.69 -7.89
CA LEU A 129 0.19 -0.31 -7.37
C LEU A 129 1.56 0.30 -7.04
N SER A 130 2.08 1.11 -7.96
CA SER A 130 3.40 1.75 -7.75
C SER A 130 3.45 2.69 -6.55
N GLY A 131 2.34 3.34 -6.21
CA GLY A 131 2.28 4.28 -5.11
C GLY A 131 2.53 3.60 -3.78
N TYR A 132 1.75 2.56 -3.46
CA TYR A 132 1.92 1.87 -2.19
C TYR A 132 3.15 0.93 -2.15
N LEU A 133 3.64 0.46 -3.30
CA LEU A 133 4.94 -0.20 -3.38
C LEU A 133 6.09 0.73 -2.96
N GLY A 134 6.09 1.98 -3.45
CA GLY A 134 7.15 2.95 -3.17
C GLY A 134 7.03 3.65 -1.82
N ILE A 135 5.82 3.90 -1.33
CA ILE A 135 5.56 4.73 -0.14
C ILE A 135 5.53 3.90 1.15
N CYS A 136 5.22 2.60 1.10
CA CYS A 136 5.17 1.76 2.31
C CYS A 136 6.50 1.70 3.06
N PHE A 137 7.64 1.61 2.36
CA PHE A 137 8.97 1.59 2.97
C PHE A 137 9.29 2.86 3.75
N PRO A 138 9.24 4.06 3.15
CA PRO A 138 9.51 5.30 3.87
C PRO A 138 8.45 5.53 4.96
N TYR A 139 7.17 5.25 4.71
CA TYR A 139 6.13 5.39 5.73
C TYR A 139 6.47 4.54 6.96
N LEU A 140 6.69 3.22 6.82
CA LEU A 140 7.01 2.36 7.96
C LEU A 140 8.33 2.76 8.63
N GLY A 141 9.36 3.06 7.83
CA GLY A 141 10.71 3.38 8.30
C GLY A 141 10.79 4.68 9.12
N GLU A 142 9.95 5.66 8.80
CA GLU A 142 9.87 6.94 9.53
C GLU A 142 9.26 6.80 10.93
N PHE A 143 8.56 5.71 11.23
CA PHE A 143 8.10 5.38 12.58
C PHE A 143 9.09 4.53 13.38
N GLN A 144 10.18 4.03 12.77
CA GLN A 144 11.11 3.15 13.46
C GLN A 144 12.31 3.91 14.02
N PRO A 145 12.72 3.65 15.27
CA PRO A 145 14.05 4.01 15.75
C PRO A 145 15.13 3.33 14.90
N LYS A 146 16.26 4.01 14.68
CA LYS A 146 17.37 3.53 13.83
C LYS A 146 17.83 2.09 14.15
N ILE A 147 17.81 1.68 15.41
CA ILE A 147 18.25 0.35 15.88
C ILE A 147 17.35 -0.78 15.31
N TYR A 148 16.05 -0.53 15.18
CA TYR A 148 15.07 -1.54 14.75
C TYR A 148 14.65 -1.39 13.29
N ARG A 149 14.89 -0.22 12.68
CA ARG A 149 14.45 0.15 11.32
C ARG A 149 14.78 -0.93 10.28
N GLU A 150 16.03 -1.33 10.17
CA GLU A 150 16.45 -2.32 9.17
C GLU A 150 15.77 -3.68 9.36
N LYS A 151 15.63 -4.13 10.62
CA LYS A 151 14.97 -5.41 10.94
C LYS A 151 13.49 -5.38 10.60
N VAL A 152 12.80 -4.30 10.94
CA VAL A 152 11.37 -4.13 10.66
C VAL A 152 11.11 -4.06 9.16
N LEU A 153 11.94 -3.34 8.40
CA LEU A 153 11.86 -3.30 6.93
C LEU A 153 12.17 -4.65 6.29
N SER A 154 13.07 -5.45 6.88
CA SER A 154 13.32 -6.82 6.42
C SER A 154 12.13 -7.74 6.68
N TRP A 155 11.44 -7.59 7.82
CA TRP A 155 10.20 -8.29 8.11
C TRP A 155 9.06 -7.90 7.16
N LEU A 156 9.03 -6.65 6.68
CA LEU A 156 8.04 -6.19 5.70
C LEU A 156 8.13 -7.01 4.39
N GLU A 157 9.34 -7.25 3.88
CA GLU A 157 9.57 -8.04 2.66
C GLU A 157 9.08 -9.50 2.75
N MET A 158 9.03 -10.08 3.97
CA MET A 158 8.47 -11.42 4.14
C MET A 158 6.99 -11.49 3.73
N PHE A 159 6.23 -10.41 3.93
CA PHE A 159 4.83 -10.35 3.53
C PHE A 159 4.63 -10.37 2.01
N TRP A 160 5.57 -9.84 1.24
CA TRP A 160 5.56 -9.94 -0.22
C TRP A 160 5.65 -11.39 -0.66
N THR A 161 6.60 -12.14 -0.08
CA THR A 161 6.79 -13.56 -0.37
C THR A 161 5.52 -14.35 -0.03
N VAL A 162 4.89 -14.05 1.12
CA VAL A 162 3.60 -14.64 1.49
C VAL A 162 2.52 -14.32 0.46
N GLY A 163 2.43 -13.09 -0.04
CA GLY A 163 1.47 -12.70 -1.08
C GLY A 163 1.65 -13.45 -2.40
N ILE A 164 2.90 -13.63 -2.85
CA ILE A 164 3.23 -14.43 -4.04
C ILE A 164 2.82 -15.90 -3.87
N ILE A 165 2.92 -16.46 -2.66
CA ILE A 165 2.48 -17.84 -2.37
C ILE A 165 0.96 -17.93 -2.28
N LEU A 166 0.30 -16.93 -1.70
CA LEU A 166 -1.16 -16.94 -1.51
C LEU A 166 -1.91 -16.79 -2.83
N VAL A 167 -1.44 -15.96 -3.77
CA VAL A 167 -2.16 -15.72 -5.02
C VAL A 167 -2.40 -16.97 -5.87
N PRO A 168 -1.45 -17.90 -6.12
CA PRO A 168 -1.74 -19.15 -6.82
C PRO A 168 -2.65 -20.08 -6.01
N LEU A 169 -2.59 -20.07 -4.67
CA LEU A 169 -3.48 -20.87 -3.83
C LEU A 169 -4.93 -20.39 -3.95
N ILE A 170 -5.14 -19.07 -3.92
CA ILE A 170 -6.46 -18.45 -4.13
C ILE A 170 -6.94 -18.72 -5.56
N ALA A 171 -6.06 -18.57 -6.56
CA ALA A 171 -6.37 -18.85 -7.96
C ALA A 171 -6.77 -20.33 -8.15
N TRP A 172 -6.03 -21.26 -7.56
CA TRP A 172 -6.32 -22.70 -7.62
C TRP A 172 -7.63 -23.06 -6.92
N ALA A 173 -8.00 -22.37 -5.84
CA ALA A 173 -9.28 -22.60 -5.18
C ALA A 173 -10.46 -22.07 -6.02
N ILE A 174 -10.32 -20.91 -6.67
CA ILE A 174 -11.45 -20.19 -7.28
C ILE A 174 -11.61 -20.48 -8.78
N ILE A 175 -10.53 -20.46 -9.56
CA ILE A 175 -10.60 -20.59 -11.03
C ILE A 175 -11.25 -21.91 -11.48
N PRO A 176 -11.01 -23.07 -10.82
CA PRO A 176 -11.67 -24.33 -11.20
C PRO A 176 -13.14 -24.41 -10.83
N MET A 177 -13.66 -23.53 -9.96
CA MET A 177 -15.09 -23.52 -9.64
C MET A 177 -15.85 -23.11 -10.91
N THR A 178 -16.76 -23.95 -11.41
CA THR A 178 -17.59 -23.66 -12.59
C THR A 178 -18.75 -22.72 -12.25
N ALA A 179 -18.44 -21.57 -11.66
CA ALA A 179 -19.39 -20.51 -11.39
C ALA A 179 -19.48 -19.57 -12.61
N ASN A 180 -20.42 -19.85 -13.51
CA ASN A 180 -20.76 -18.96 -14.62
C ASN A 180 -22.14 -18.37 -14.36
N TYR A 181 -22.18 -17.07 -14.09
CA TYR A 181 -23.42 -16.31 -14.00
C TYR A 181 -23.53 -15.43 -15.26
N ASP A 182 -24.38 -15.85 -16.19
CA ASP A 182 -24.75 -15.06 -17.37
C ASP A 182 -26.00 -14.24 -17.05
N ILE A 183 -25.85 -12.93 -16.80
CA ILE A 183 -26.96 -11.98 -16.59
C ILE A 183 -27.07 -11.10 -17.84
N GLY A 184 -27.28 -11.72 -19.00
CA GLY A 184 -27.47 -11.04 -20.29
C GLY A 184 -26.23 -10.26 -20.76
N ILE A 185 -26.13 -8.98 -20.39
CA ILE A 185 -25.02 -8.08 -20.77
C ILE A 185 -23.77 -8.21 -19.88
N PHE A 186 -23.91 -8.85 -18.71
CA PHE A 186 -22.81 -9.12 -17.78
C PHE A 186 -22.53 -10.62 -17.74
N ARG A 187 -21.31 -11.00 -18.15
CA ARG A 187 -20.78 -12.34 -17.99
C ARG A 187 -19.86 -12.35 -16.79
N TYR A 188 -20.29 -13.01 -15.72
CA TYR A 188 -19.53 -13.08 -14.48
C TYR A 188 -19.03 -14.50 -14.26
N SER A 189 -17.77 -14.72 -14.64
CA SER A 189 -17.09 -16.01 -14.57
C SER A 189 -16.18 -16.10 -13.34
N SER A 190 -15.62 -17.28 -13.09
CA SER A 190 -14.77 -17.58 -11.94
C SER A 190 -13.55 -16.67 -11.80
N TRP A 191 -12.98 -16.20 -12.92
CA TRP A 191 -11.87 -15.25 -12.91
C TRP A 191 -12.28 -13.83 -12.47
N ASN A 192 -13.54 -13.45 -12.67
CA ASN A 192 -14.09 -12.19 -12.16
C ASN A 192 -14.29 -12.23 -10.65
N ILE A 193 -14.71 -13.38 -10.11
CA ILE A 193 -14.77 -13.62 -8.66
C ILE A 193 -13.35 -13.52 -8.06
N PHE A 194 -12.37 -14.17 -8.70
CA PHE A 194 -10.97 -14.10 -8.29
C PHE A 194 -10.45 -12.65 -8.26
N LEU A 195 -10.67 -11.88 -9.32
CA LEU A 195 -10.29 -10.46 -9.35
C LEU A 195 -10.98 -9.63 -8.29
N THR A 196 -12.27 -9.86 -8.08
CA THR A 196 -13.06 -9.17 -7.07
C THR A 196 -12.47 -9.43 -5.69
N LEU A 197 -12.23 -10.70 -5.35
CA LEU A 197 -11.65 -11.09 -4.05
C LEU A 197 -10.25 -10.50 -3.84
N CYS A 198 -9.42 -10.46 -4.88
CA CYS A 198 -8.08 -9.86 -4.81
C CYS A 198 -8.12 -8.32 -4.69
N SER A 199 -9.18 -7.66 -5.16
CA SER A 199 -9.31 -6.20 -5.10
C SER A 199 -9.85 -5.65 -3.77
N LEU A 200 -10.64 -6.44 -3.04
CA LEU A 200 -11.27 -6.02 -1.79
C LEU A 200 -10.26 -5.65 -0.68
N PRO A 201 -9.16 -6.40 -0.47
CA PRO A 201 -8.18 -6.05 0.55
C PRO A 201 -7.56 -4.67 0.32
N SER A 202 -7.32 -4.24 -0.93
CA SER A 202 -6.83 -2.87 -1.21
C SER A 202 -7.71 -1.79 -0.57
N ILE A 203 -9.03 -1.90 -0.72
CA ILE A 203 -10.00 -0.92 -0.18
C ILE A 203 -10.08 -1.03 1.35
N ILE A 204 -10.13 -2.26 1.89
CA ILE A 204 -10.21 -2.49 3.34
C ILE A 204 -8.96 -1.94 4.04
N LEU A 205 -7.78 -2.16 3.45
CA LEU A 205 -6.51 -1.67 3.99
C LEU A 205 -6.41 -0.15 3.90
N ALA A 206 -6.93 0.48 2.83
CA ALA A 206 -7.01 1.93 2.73
C ALA A 206 -7.86 2.52 3.88
N LEU A 207 -9.01 1.91 4.16
CA LEU A 207 -9.88 2.33 5.27
C LEU A 207 -9.20 2.10 6.62
N TRP A 208 -8.49 0.99 6.81
CA TRP A 208 -7.81 0.71 8.07
C TRP A 208 -6.63 1.68 8.32
N LEU A 209 -5.89 2.03 7.26
CA LEU A 209 -4.79 3.00 7.31
C LEU A 209 -5.24 4.40 7.76
N THR A 210 -6.51 4.77 7.57
CA THR A 210 -7.04 6.06 8.08
C THR A 210 -6.88 6.22 9.60
N ARG A 211 -6.81 5.13 10.37
CA ARG A 211 -6.68 5.11 11.84
C ARG A 211 -5.26 5.42 12.34
N PHE A 212 -4.26 5.30 11.48
CA PHE A 212 -2.86 5.57 11.82
C PHE A 212 -2.52 7.05 11.61
N PRO A 213 -1.56 7.62 12.36
CA PRO A 213 -1.15 9.00 12.17
C PRO A 213 -0.34 9.18 10.87
N GLU A 214 -0.18 10.43 10.45
CA GLU A 214 0.80 10.79 9.42
C GLU A 214 2.22 10.62 9.97
N SER A 215 3.21 10.48 9.10
CA SER A 215 4.60 10.33 9.53
C SER A 215 5.07 11.53 10.38
N PRO A 216 5.64 11.30 11.58
CA PRO A 216 6.14 12.38 12.42
C PRO A 216 7.30 13.11 11.75
N LYS A 217 8.09 12.41 10.92
CA LYS A 217 9.18 13.02 10.15
C LYS A 217 8.65 13.96 9.07
N PHE A 218 7.60 13.55 8.36
CA PHE A 218 6.93 14.40 7.38
C PHE A 218 6.39 15.69 8.02
N LEU A 219 5.69 15.56 9.15
CA LEU A 219 5.12 16.70 9.88
C LEU A 219 6.19 17.69 10.34
N LEU A 220 7.35 17.20 10.80
CA LEU A 220 8.49 18.05 11.16
C LEU A 220 9.08 18.78 9.94
N GLU A 221 9.20 18.10 8.79
CA GLU A 221 9.66 18.71 7.54
C GLU A 221 8.69 19.80 7.05
N CYS A 222 7.40 19.64 7.27
CA CYS A 222 6.37 20.65 6.99
C CYS A 222 6.31 21.80 8.02
N GLY A 223 7.03 21.70 9.14
CA GLY A 223 6.99 22.68 10.22
C GLY A 223 5.79 22.55 11.17
N GLU A 224 5.03 21.47 11.06
CA GLU A 224 3.88 21.13 11.92
C GLU A 224 4.36 20.42 13.19
N PHE A 225 5.14 21.13 14.01
CA PHE A 225 5.79 20.59 15.20
C PHE A 225 4.81 20.07 16.26
N ASP A 226 3.66 20.73 16.41
CA ASP A 226 2.67 20.37 17.41
C ASP A 226 1.99 19.03 17.04
N GLU A 227 1.65 18.81 15.75
CA GLU A 227 1.12 17.54 15.26
C GLU A 227 2.15 16.40 15.31
N ALA A 228 3.41 16.69 14.99
CA ALA A 228 4.49 15.72 15.12
C ALA A 228 4.68 15.27 16.57
N LEU A 229 4.60 16.20 17.52
CA LEU A 229 4.69 15.90 18.95
C LEU A 229 3.51 15.06 19.42
N ASP A 230 2.29 15.40 19.01
CA ASP A 230 1.09 14.62 19.35
C ASP A 230 1.13 13.20 18.77
N CYS A 231 1.69 13.05 17.56
CA CYS A 231 1.97 11.74 17.00
C CYS A 231 2.94 10.93 17.88
N LEU A 232 4.06 11.52 18.29
CA LEU A 232 5.05 10.85 19.15
C LEU A 232 4.50 10.50 20.53
N LYS A 233 3.70 11.39 21.13
CA LYS A 233 2.98 11.12 22.39
C LYS A 233 2.02 9.95 22.25
N ARG A 234 1.27 9.88 21.15
CA ARG A 234 0.38 8.74 20.86
C ARG A 234 1.18 7.43 20.77
N ILE A 235 2.30 7.44 20.06
CA ILE A 235 3.19 6.27 19.94
C ILE A 235 3.67 5.83 21.33
N TYR A 236 4.15 6.79 22.14
CA TYR A 236 4.60 6.54 23.51
C TYR A 236 3.49 5.90 24.36
N THR A 237 2.29 6.51 24.41
CA THR A 237 1.16 5.98 25.17
C THR A 237 0.72 4.59 24.71
N GLU A 238 0.70 4.32 23.40
CA GLU A 238 0.35 2.99 22.88
C GLU A 238 1.41 1.93 23.21
N ASN A 239 2.69 2.32 23.34
CA ASN A 239 3.79 1.41 23.65
C ASN A 239 3.93 1.14 25.15
N THR A 240 3.90 2.18 25.98
CA THR A 240 4.19 2.10 27.42
C THR A 240 2.93 1.96 28.27
N GLY A 241 1.79 2.47 27.80
CA GLY A 241 0.57 2.62 28.59
C GLY A 241 0.56 3.86 29.49
N GLU A 242 1.63 4.64 29.51
CA GLU A 242 1.74 5.88 30.28
C GLU A 242 1.04 7.06 29.56
N PRO A 243 0.53 8.06 30.31
CA PRO A 243 -0.12 9.22 29.70
C PRO A 243 0.87 9.99 28.81
N GLY A 244 0.38 10.50 27.68
CA GLY A 244 1.21 11.22 26.70
C GLY A 244 1.92 12.47 27.27
N ASP A 245 1.43 13.02 28.38
CA ASP A 245 2.07 14.14 29.08
C ASP A 245 3.38 13.75 29.80
N ALA A 246 3.57 12.46 30.07
CA ALA A 246 4.82 11.92 30.61
C ALA A 246 5.92 11.76 29.54
N TYR A 247 5.60 11.99 28.26
CA TYR A 247 6.57 11.92 27.18
C TYR A 247 7.70 12.95 27.40
N PRO A 248 8.98 12.54 27.40
CA PRO A 248 10.09 13.36 27.89
C PRO A 248 10.50 14.48 26.94
N VAL A 249 10.13 14.40 25.65
CA VAL A 249 10.50 15.41 24.66
C VAL A 249 9.45 16.53 24.63
N ARG A 250 9.92 17.77 24.70
CA ARG A 250 9.10 18.97 24.59
C ARG A 250 9.48 19.78 23.35
N ARG A 251 8.58 20.68 22.95
CA ARG A 251 8.81 21.61 21.86
C ARG A 251 10.14 22.36 22.06
N PRO A 252 11.03 22.41 21.06
CA PRO A 252 12.22 23.24 21.14
C PRO A 252 11.80 24.71 21.30
N SER A 253 12.31 25.38 22.32
CA SER A 253 12.08 26.83 22.53
C SER A 253 12.71 27.59 21.37
N ARG A 254 11.89 28.37 20.65
CA ARG A 254 12.35 29.32 19.63
C ARG A 254 13.31 30.36 20.21
#